data_AF-A0A7C1H1L4-F1
#
_entry.id   AF-A0A7C1H1L4-F1
#
_cell.length_a   1.000
_cell.length_b   1.000
_cell.length_c   1.000
_cell.angle_alpha   90.00
_cell.angle_beta   90.00
_cell.angle_gamma   90.00
#
_symmetry.space_group_name_H-M   'P 1'
#
loop_
_entity.id
_entity.type
_entity.pdbx_description
1 polymer ?
#
loop_
_entity_poly.entity_id
_entity_poly.type
_entity_poly.pdbx_seq_one_letter_code
_entity_poly.pdbx_strand_id
1 'polypeptide(L)'
;MLQSFQRRRLMSLFDQTSEKLNSEEISSVLAKTVGTSPDKVQKVTQLGLPALLQGLTRNASTEEGAESLNRALDQHKDETVDDVKSFISNADRSGGQKILS
;
A
#
# COMPACT_ATOMS: atom_id res chain seq x y z
N MET A 1 -13.09 -24.15 0.00
CA MET A 1 -14.16 -23.12 0.08
C MET A 1 -13.73 -21.88 0.89
N LEU A 2 -12.95 -22.02 1.97
CA LEU A 2 -12.45 -20.88 2.78
C LEU A 2 -11.37 -20.03 2.06
N GLN A 3 -10.47 -20.69 1.31
CA GLN A 3 -9.39 -20.06 0.52
C GLN A 3 -9.92 -19.13 -0.62
N SER A 4 -11.05 -19.49 -1.24
CA SER A 4 -11.64 -18.73 -2.34
C SER A 4 -12.35 -17.44 -1.90
N PHE A 5 -12.75 -17.35 -0.62
CA PHE A 5 -13.39 -16.16 -0.05
C PHE A 5 -12.35 -15.13 0.36
N GLN A 6 -11.26 -15.55 1.02
CA GLN A 6 -10.11 -14.70 1.36
C GLN A 6 -9.48 -14.07 0.11
N ARG A 7 -9.29 -14.84 -0.98
CA ARG A 7 -8.84 -14.33 -2.28
C ARG A 7 -9.74 -13.24 -2.85
N ARG A 8 -11.07 -13.38 -2.75
CA ARG A 8 -12.03 -12.44 -3.33
C ARG A 8 -12.06 -11.09 -2.57
N ARG A 9 -11.87 -11.13 -1.25
CA ARG A 9 -11.81 -9.94 -0.40
C ARG A 9 -10.49 -9.18 -0.54
N LEU A 10 -9.35 -9.89 -0.63
CA LEU A 10 -8.03 -9.31 -0.90
C LEU A 10 -7.98 -8.61 -2.25
N MET A 11 -8.58 -9.22 -3.28
CA MET A 11 -8.66 -8.62 -4.62
C MET A 11 -9.48 -7.32 -4.57
N SER A 12 -10.59 -7.29 -3.84
CA SER A 12 -11.39 -6.07 -3.68
C SER A 12 -10.64 -4.92 -2.97
N LEU A 13 -9.87 -5.22 -1.91
CA LEU A 13 -9.06 -4.19 -1.25
C LEU A 13 -7.93 -3.68 -2.14
N PHE A 14 -7.26 -4.59 -2.87
CA PHE A 14 -6.22 -4.24 -3.82
C PHE A 14 -6.76 -3.35 -4.95
N ASP A 15 -7.90 -3.72 -5.53
CA ASP A 15 -8.55 -2.96 -6.59
C ASP A 15 -8.95 -1.56 -6.10
N GLN A 16 -9.57 -1.46 -4.90
CA GLN A 16 -9.91 -0.17 -4.28
C GLN A 16 -8.68 0.71 -4.02
N THR A 17 -7.57 0.09 -3.57
CA THR A 17 -6.32 0.80 -3.29
C THR A 17 -5.68 1.28 -4.60
N SER A 18 -5.68 0.42 -5.62
CA SER A 18 -5.19 0.73 -6.96
C SER A 18 -6.00 1.86 -7.60
N GLU A 19 -7.32 1.83 -7.49
CA GLU A 19 -8.21 2.87 -8.01
C GLU A 19 -7.91 4.24 -7.35
N LYS A 20 -7.86 4.28 -6.01
CA LYS A 20 -7.54 5.51 -5.27
C LYS A 20 -6.18 6.09 -5.66
N LEU A 21 -5.14 5.25 -5.74
CA LEU A 21 -3.78 5.70 -6.08
C LEU A 21 -3.61 6.10 -7.55
N ASN A 22 -4.42 5.54 -8.45
CA ASN A 22 -4.42 5.92 -9.87
C ASN A 22 -5.29 7.15 -10.17
N SER A 23 -6.08 7.64 -9.20
CA SER A 23 -6.84 8.88 -9.37
C SER A 23 -5.93 10.07 -9.70
N GLU A 24 -6.41 11.00 -10.52
CA GLU A 24 -5.64 12.18 -10.93
C GLU A 24 -5.20 13.03 -9.72
N GLU A 25 -6.07 13.17 -8.72
CA GLU A 25 -5.75 13.94 -7.51
C GLU A 25 -4.57 13.34 -6.76
N ILE A 26 -4.61 12.03 -6.47
CA ILE A 26 -3.57 11.37 -5.68
C ILE A 26 -2.27 11.25 -6.46
N SER A 27 -2.34 10.92 -7.74
CA SER A 27 -1.15 10.86 -8.61
C SER A 27 -0.47 12.22 -8.75
N SER A 28 -1.23 13.32 -8.79
CA SER A 28 -0.69 14.69 -8.79
C SER A 28 0.01 15.05 -7.48
N VAL A 29 -0.59 14.69 -6.33
CA VAL A 29 0.02 14.91 -5.00
C VAL A 29 1.33 14.13 -4.88
N LEU A 30 1.31 12.84 -5.21
CA LEU A 30 2.50 11.99 -5.21
C LEU A 30 3.60 12.52 -6.13
N ALA A 31 3.21 12.95 -7.34
CA ALA A 31 4.14 13.50 -8.32
C ALA A 31 4.87 14.74 -7.79
N LYS A 32 4.14 15.66 -7.14
CA LYS A 32 4.71 16.82 -6.46
C LYS A 32 5.64 16.43 -5.32
N THR A 33 5.24 15.45 -4.50
CA THR A 33 5.98 14.98 -3.32
C THR A 33 7.34 14.35 -3.64
N VAL A 34 7.52 13.82 -4.85
CA VAL A 34 8.77 13.16 -5.30
C VAL A 34 9.43 13.86 -6.50
N GLY A 35 8.93 15.03 -6.91
CA GLY A 35 9.51 15.83 -7.98
C GLY A 35 9.43 15.20 -9.38
N THR A 36 8.32 14.55 -9.70
CA THR A 36 8.11 13.84 -10.98
C THR A 36 6.77 14.23 -11.64
N SER A 37 6.36 13.53 -12.70
CA SER A 37 5.05 13.72 -13.36
C SER A 37 4.00 12.70 -12.91
N PRO A 38 2.69 13.05 -12.94
CA PRO A 38 1.61 12.12 -12.62
C PRO A 38 1.65 10.82 -13.42
N ASP A 39 1.93 10.90 -14.74
CA ASP A 39 2.03 9.71 -15.61
C ASP A 39 3.12 8.73 -15.15
N LYS A 40 4.26 9.26 -14.68
CA LYS A 40 5.35 8.44 -14.15
C LYS A 40 4.96 7.78 -12.83
N VAL A 41 4.23 8.51 -11.97
CA VAL A 41 3.69 7.94 -10.72
C VAL A 41 2.73 6.81 -11.03
N GLN A 42 1.73 7.03 -11.89
CA GLN A 42 0.75 6.01 -12.25
C GLN A 42 1.43 4.74 -12.79
N LYS A 43 2.41 4.90 -13.68
CA LYS A 43 3.18 3.76 -14.21
C LYS A 43 3.93 3.00 -13.13
N VAL A 44 4.58 3.71 -12.19
CA VAL A 44 5.28 3.07 -11.06
C VAL A 44 4.29 2.39 -10.12
N THR A 45 3.15 3.01 -9.83
CA THR A 45 2.09 2.44 -8.98
C THR A 45 1.55 1.13 -9.57
N GLN A 46 1.29 1.10 -10.88
CA GLN A 46 0.82 -0.10 -11.59
C GLN A 46 1.82 -1.27 -11.49
N LEU A 47 3.12 -0.98 -11.49
CA LEU A 47 4.18 -1.98 -11.36
C LEU A 47 4.49 -2.34 -9.89
N GLY A 48 4.41 -1.35 -9.00
CA GLY A 48 4.84 -1.45 -7.61
C GLY A 48 3.80 -2.06 -6.68
N LEU A 49 2.50 -1.79 -6.91
CA LEU A 49 1.44 -2.33 -6.07
C LEU A 49 1.42 -3.87 -6.03
N PRO A 50 1.54 -4.59 -7.16
CA PRO A 50 1.66 -6.05 -7.13
C PRO A 50 2.88 -6.53 -6.32
N ALA A 51 4.02 -5.84 -6.42
CA ALA A 51 5.23 -6.20 -5.69
C ALA A 51 5.07 -6.00 -4.17
N LEU A 52 4.43 -4.91 -3.75
CA LEU A 52 4.09 -4.64 -2.36
C LEU A 52 3.12 -5.69 -1.80
N LEU A 53 2.07 -6.05 -2.55
CA LEU A 53 1.14 -7.11 -2.15
C LEU A 53 1.84 -8.46 -1.99
N GLN A 54 2.77 -8.77 -2.90
CA GLN A 54 3.58 -9.99 -2.80
C GLN A 54 4.49 -9.97 -1.56
N GLY A 55 5.09 -8.82 -1.24
CA GLY A 55 5.87 -8.60 -0.02
C GLY A 55 5.05 -8.83 1.25
N LEU A 56 3.86 -8.21 1.34
CA LEU A 56 2.91 -8.42 2.45
C LEU A 56 2.53 -9.91 2.58
N THR A 57 2.28 -10.58 1.46
CA THR A 57 1.95 -12.01 1.45
C THR A 57 3.11 -12.86 1.94
N ARG A 58 4.35 -12.54 1.55
CA ARG A 58 5.57 -13.22 2.05
C ARG A 58 5.72 -13.01 3.55
N ASN A 59 5.61 -11.77 4.03
CA ASN A 59 5.76 -11.46 5.45
C ASN A 59 4.68 -12.19 6.27
N ALA A 60 3.45 -12.27 5.80
CA ALA A 60 2.38 -13.01 6.49
C ALA A 60 2.48 -14.55 6.38
N SER A 61 3.44 -15.10 5.62
CA SER A 61 3.53 -16.55 5.35
C SER A 61 4.32 -17.34 6.40
N THR A 62 5.03 -16.66 7.31
CA THR A 62 5.70 -17.25 8.47
C THR A 62 5.16 -16.65 9.76
N GLU A 63 5.35 -17.34 10.88
CA GLU A 63 4.87 -16.87 12.18
C GLU A 63 5.59 -15.59 12.61
N GLU A 64 6.92 -15.56 12.49
CA GLU A 64 7.73 -14.39 12.86
C GLU A 64 7.41 -13.17 11.98
N GLY A 65 7.16 -13.40 10.69
CA GLY A 65 6.81 -12.34 9.75
C GLY A 65 5.39 -11.81 9.99
N ALA A 66 4.44 -12.68 10.33
CA ALA A 66 3.09 -12.30 10.68
C ALA A 66 3.06 -11.47 11.96
N GLU A 67 3.84 -11.84 12.98
CA GLU A 67 4.01 -11.03 14.19
C GLU A 67 4.65 -9.68 13.90
N SER A 68 5.67 -9.64 13.03
CA SER A 68 6.32 -8.40 12.60
C SER A 68 5.33 -7.45 11.92
N LEU A 69 4.51 -8.00 11.01
CA LEU A 69 3.45 -7.25 10.35
C LEU A 69 2.40 -6.76 11.36
N ASN A 70 1.99 -7.59 12.31
CA ASN A 70 1.02 -7.21 13.33
C ASN A 70 1.55 -6.06 14.22
N ARG A 71 2.83 -6.10 14.62
CA ARG A 71 3.48 -5.00 15.35
C ARG A 71 3.51 -3.71 14.53
N ALA A 72 3.77 -3.79 13.23
CA ALA A 72 3.72 -2.63 12.35
C ALA A 72 2.29 -2.05 12.26
N LEU A 73 1.27 -2.90 12.13
CA LEU A 73 -0.13 -2.47 12.14
C LEU A 73 -0.51 -1.80 13.48
N ASP A 74 -0.06 -2.34 14.61
CA ASP A 74 -0.28 -1.75 15.92
C ASP A 74 0.39 -0.37 16.08
N GLN A 75 1.53 -0.13 15.42
CA GLN A 75 2.21 1.16 15.41
C GLN A 75 1.47 2.23 14.61
N HIS A 76 0.71 1.82 13.58
CA HIS A 76 0.01 2.73 12.67
C HIS A 76 -1.51 2.77 12.88
N LYS A 77 -2.06 2.04 13.86
CA LYS A 77 -3.52 1.91 14.08
C LYS A 77 -4.25 3.23 14.38
N ASP A 78 -3.54 4.21 14.93
CA ASP A 78 -4.10 5.51 15.32
C ASP A 78 -3.94 6.56 14.19
N GLU A 79 -3.32 6.19 13.06
CA GLU A 79 -3.20 7.05 11.89
C GLU A 79 -4.52 7.09 11.12
N THR A 80 -4.98 8.31 10.81
CA THR A 80 -6.19 8.49 10.00
C THR A 80 -5.87 8.25 8.53
N VAL A 81 -6.46 7.22 7.95
CA VAL A 81 -6.30 6.85 6.53
C VAL A 81 -7.51 7.21 5.65
N ASP A 82 -8.56 7.78 6.26
CA ASP A 82 -9.79 8.17 5.56
C ASP A 82 -9.54 9.28 4.52
N ASP A 83 -8.64 10.22 4.87
CA ASP A 83 -8.10 11.22 3.94
C ASP A 83 -6.75 10.77 3.40
N VAL A 84 -6.80 10.03 2.29
CA VAL A 84 -5.62 9.48 1.60
C VAL A 84 -4.65 10.58 1.17
N LYS A 85 -5.14 11.78 0.82
CA LYS A 85 -4.29 12.89 0.38
C LYS A 85 -3.50 13.48 1.53
N SER A 86 -4.16 13.73 2.66
CA SER A 86 -3.49 14.18 3.89
C SER A 86 -2.50 13.13 4.38
N PHE A 87 -2.91 11.86 4.37
CA PHE A 87 -2.04 10.74 4.73
C PHE A 87 -0.76 10.71 3.88
N ILE A 88 -0.87 10.74 2.56
CA ILE A 88 0.28 10.71 1.64
C ILE A 88 1.20 11.93 1.82
N SER A 89 0.62 13.10 2.09
CA SER A 89 1.39 14.33 2.27
C SER A 89 2.27 14.29 3.53
N ASN A 90 1.87 13.50 4.53
CA ASN A 90 2.56 13.34 5.81
C ASN A 90 3.28 11.98 5.94
N ALA A 91 3.19 11.12 4.93
CA ALA A 91 3.69 9.74 5.03
C ALA A 91 5.20 9.68 5.23
N ASP A 92 5.64 8.88 6.22
CA ASP A 92 7.05 8.53 6.38
C ASP A 92 7.49 7.59 5.25
N ARG A 93 8.45 8.05 4.46
CA ARG A 93 8.99 7.33 3.31
C ARG A 93 9.90 6.16 3.71
N SER A 94 10.34 6.10 4.97
CA SER A 94 11.25 5.05 5.47
C SER A 94 10.54 3.69 5.68
N GLY A 95 9.23 3.71 5.98
CA GLY A 95 8.45 2.52 6.27
C GLY A 95 8.23 1.59 5.08
N GLY A 96 8.11 2.15 3.87
CA GLY A 96 7.72 1.39 2.68
C GLY A 96 8.69 0.29 2.24
N GLN A 97 9.99 0.44 2.54
CA GLN A 97 11.00 -0.56 2.16
C GLN A 97 10.83 -1.89 2.92
N LYS A 98 10.37 -1.82 4.18
CA LYS A 98 10.17 -2.98 5.07
C LYS A 98 9.06 -3.93 4.59
N ILE A 99 8.23 -3.51 3.64
CA ILE A 99 7.21 -4.37 3.03
C ILE A 99 7.84 -5.38 2.07
N LEU A 100 8.97 -5.03 1.44
CA LEU A 100 9.57 -5.82 0.37
C LEU A 100 10.61 -6.84 0.84
N SER A 101 11.20 -6.63 2.02
CA SER A 101 12.33 -7.37 2.61
C SER A 101 12.09 -7.71 4.06
#